data_AF-A0A8T3V5K5-F1
#
_entry.id   AF-A0A8T3V5K5-F1
#
_cell.length_a   1.000
_cell.length_b   1.000
_cell.length_c   1.000
_cell.angle_alpha   90.00
_cell.angle_beta   90.00
_cell.angle_gamma   90.00
#
_symmetry.space_group_name_H-M   'P 1'
#
loop_
_entity.id
_entity.type
_entity.pdbx_description
1 polymer ?
#
loop_
_entity_poly.entity_id
_entity_poly.type
_entity_poly.pdbx_seq_one_letter_code
_entity_poly.pdbx_strand_id
1 'polypeptide(L)'
;MSDLRQRAEKRVDAKIKFYKNFTAYVAVNAILAVINWIVTPEFWWVMFPVFFWGIGVFVDFLKAFVLTDKFESEDYRERKIQEEMEKLRE
;
A
#
# COMPACT_ATOMS: atom_id res chain seq x y z
N MET A 1 19.08 8.65 -18.25
CA MET A 1 18.42 7.43 -18.78
C MET A 1 18.27 6.34 -17.72
N SER A 2 19.29 6.12 -16.87
CA SER A 2 19.23 5.18 -15.72
C SER A 2 18.19 5.57 -14.68
N ASP A 3 18.06 6.86 -14.34
CA ASP A 3 17.11 7.33 -13.33
C ASP A 3 15.65 7.06 -13.68
N LEU A 4 15.26 7.22 -14.95
CA LEU A 4 13.89 6.98 -15.40
C LEU A 4 13.51 5.50 -15.32
N ARG A 5 14.44 4.59 -15.64
CA ARG A 5 14.20 3.13 -15.53
C ARG A 5 14.09 2.72 -14.07
N GLN A 6 14.97 3.23 -13.20
CA GLN A 6 14.94 2.91 -11.78
C GLN A 6 13.67 3.41 -11.09
N ARG A 7 13.15 4.58 -11.50
CA ARG A 7 11.84 5.09 -11.05
C ARG A 7 10.70 4.21 -11.53
N ALA A 8 10.69 3.85 -12.83
CA ALA A 8 9.67 2.96 -13.38
C ALA A 8 9.65 1.59 -12.69
N GLU A 9 10.82 1.00 -12.42
CA GLU A 9 10.95 -0.27 -11.68
C GLU A 9 10.39 -0.16 -10.26
N LYS A 10 10.74 0.90 -9.51
CA LYS A 10 10.20 1.12 -8.15
C LYS A 10 8.68 1.23 -8.14
N ARG A 11 8.07 1.90 -9.12
CA ARG A 11 6.61 2.00 -9.25
C ARG A 11 5.98 0.63 -9.48
N VAL A 12 6.60 -0.19 -10.33
CA VAL A 12 6.13 -1.54 -10.65
C VAL A 12 6.28 -2.46 -9.43
N ASP A 13 7.42 -2.44 -8.75
CA ASP A 13 7.67 -3.24 -7.56
C ASP A 13 6.72 -2.90 -6.41
N ALA A 14 6.42 -1.62 -6.19
CA ALA A 14 5.45 -1.19 -5.18
C ALA A 14 4.05 -1.77 -5.46
N LYS A 15 3.62 -1.75 -6.73
CA LYS A 15 2.34 -2.35 -7.16
C LYS A 15 2.36 -3.87 -7.00
N ILE A 16 3.42 -4.55 -7.43
CA ILE A 16 3.55 -6.01 -7.30
C ILE A 16 3.48 -6.42 -5.82
N LYS A 17 4.19 -5.69 -4.95
CA LYS A 17 4.17 -5.92 -3.51
C LYS A 17 2.77 -5.77 -2.92
N PHE A 18 2.04 -4.72 -3.32
CA PHE A 18 0.64 -4.54 -2.93
C PHE A 18 -0.23 -5.70 -3.40
N TYR A 19 -0.16 -6.09 -4.68
CA TYR A 19 -0.95 -7.20 -5.22
C TYR A 19 -0.67 -8.53 -4.51
N LYS A 20 0.58 -8.79 -4.12
CA LYS A 20 0.94 -9.98 -3.37
C LYS A 20 0.27 -9.98 -1.98
N ASN A 21 0.33 -8.86 -1.27
CA ASN A 21 -0.27 -8.75 0.06
C ASN A 21 -1.81 -8.78 -0.01
N PHE A 22 -2.40 -8.12 -1.00
CA PHE A 22 -3.83 -8.12 -1.26
C PHE A 22 -4.36 -9.51 -1.62
N THR A 23 -3.68 -10.23 -2.53
CA THR A 23 -4.07 -11.60 -2.90
C THR A 23 -4.03 -12.54 -1.71
N ALA A 24 -2.98 -12.45 -0.88
CA ALA A 24 -2.88 -13.23 0.35
C ALA A 24 -4.03 -12.90 1.33
N TYR A 25 -4.36 -11.62 1.51
CA TYR A 25 -5.49 -11.18 2.31
C TYR A 25 -6.81 -11.77 1.80
N VAL A 26 -7.10 -11.68 0.50
CA VAL A 26 -8.33 -12.23 -0.08
C VAL A 26 -8.39 -13.75 0.10
N ALA A 27 -7.30 -14.47 -0.18
CA ALA A 27 -7.25 -15.92 -0.05
C ALA A 27 -7.49 -16.38 1.40
N VAL A 28 -6.83 -15.75 2.37
CA VAL A 28 -6.99 -16.09 3.79
C VAL A 28 -8.41 -15.77 4.28
N ASN A 29 -8.96 -14.60 3.93
CA ASN A 29 -10.32 -14.25 4.32
C ASN A 29 -11.38 -15.15 3.65
N ALA A 30 -11.16 -15.60 2.41
CA ALA A 30 -12.04 -16.58 1.77
C ALA A 30 -12.03 -17.92 2.51
N ILE A 31 -10.85 -18.41 2.92
CA ILE A 31 -10.74 -19.63 3.73
C ILE A 31 -11.42 -19.45 5.08
N LEU A 32 -11.19 -18.33 5.76
CA LEU A 32 -11.84 -18.00 7.03
C LEU A 32 -13.37 -17.93 6.89
N ALA A 33 -13.88 -17.34 5.82
CA ALA A 33 -15.32 -17.28 5.54
C ALA A 33 -15.92 -18.68 5.36
N VAL A 34 -15.21 -19.59 4.67
CA VAL A 34 -15.64 -21.00 4.55
C VAL A 34 -15.63 -21.70 5.91
N ILE A 35 -14.59 -21.49 6.72
CA ILE A 35 -14.53 -22.05 8.09
C ILE A 35 -15.69 -21.53 8.94
N ASN A 36 -16.00 -20.24 8.86
CA ASN A 36 -17.12 -19.66 9.59
C ASN A 36 -18.46 -20.24 9.19
N TRP A 37 -18.65 -20.47 7.88
CA TRP A 37 -19.86 -21.13 7.38
C TRP A 37 -20.02 -22.54 7.94
N ILE A 38 -18.92 -23.28 8.10
CA ILE A 38 -18.94 -24.68 8.56
C ILE A 38 -19.05 -24.78 10.09
N VAL A 39 -18.32 -23.96 10.83
CA VAL A 39 -18.16 -24.10 12.29
C VAL A 39 -19.22 -23.32 13.05
N THR A 40 -19.50 -22.08 12.63
CA THR A 40 -20.35 -21.15 13.40
C THR A 40 -21.10 -20.18 12.48
N PRO A 41 -22.08 -20.68 11.70
CA PRO A 41 -22.82 -19.83 10.77
C PRO A 41 -23.62 -18.71 11.46
N GLU A 42 -23.98 -18.89 12.73
CA GLU A 42 -24.73 -17.91 13.53
C GLU A 42 -23.89 -16.72 14.01
N PHE A 43 -22.56 -16.83 14.02
CA PHE A 43 -21.67 -15.78 14.52
C PHE A 43 -20.53 -15.48 13.55
N TRP A 44 -20.62 -14.34 12.87
CA TRP A 44 -19.68 -13.92 11.82
C TRP A 44 -18.38 -13.34 12.38
N TRP A 45 -17.61 -14.14 13.11
CA TRP A 45 -16.33 -13.70 13.68
C TRP A 45 -15.29 -13.30 12.62
N VAL A 46 -15.47 -13.72 11.37
CA VAL A 46 -14.61 -13.35 10.23
C VAL A 46 -14.61 -11.84 9.96
N MET A 47 -15.63 -11.10 10.39
CA MET A 47 -15.65 -9.64 10.22
C MET A 47 -14.47 -8.96 10.95
N PHE A 48 -14.04 -9.50 12.10
CA PHE A 48 -12.95 -8.91 12.88
C PHE A 48 -11.60 -8.94 12.14
N PRO A 49 -11.10 -10.09 11.66
CA PRO A 49 -9.88 -10.13 10.86
C PRO A 49 -10.04 -9.39 9.52
N VAL A 50 -11.20 -9.47 8.86
CA VAL A 50 -11.46 -8.70 7.63
C VAL A 50 -11.28 -7.21 7.88
N PHE A 51 -11.86 -6.67 8.97
CA PHE A 51 -11.81 -5.25 9.28
C PHE A 51 -10.42 -4.80 9.73
N PHE A 52 -9.82 -5.51 10.70
CA PHE A 52 -8.50 -5.15 11.24
C PHE A 52 -7.39 -5.31 10.19
N TRP A 53 -7.35 -6.43 9.46
CA TRP A 53 -6.34 -6.62 8.42
C TRP A 53 -6.65 -5.79 7.17
N GLY A 54 -7.93 -5.49 6.92
CA GLY A 54 -8.36 -4.60 5.84
C GLY A 54 -7.75 -3.21 5.96
N ILE A 55 -7.58 -2.68 7.17
CA ILE A 55 -6.89 -1.41 7.41
C ILE A 55 -5.43 -1.49 6.96
N GLY A 56 -4.71 -2.58 7.28
CA GLY A 56 -3.33 -2.77 6.86
C GLY A 56 -3.18 -2.81 5.34
N VAL A 57 -4.07 -3.54 4.67
CA VAL A 57 -4.14 -3.61 3.21
C VAL A 57 -4.48 -2.25 2.58
N PHE A 58 -5.39 -1.49 3.20
CA PHE A 58 -5.74 -0.14 2.75
C PHE A 58 -4.56 0.83 2.86
N VAL A 59 -3.76 0.73 3.92
CA VAL A 59 -2.52 1.52 4.05
C VAL A 59 -1.50 1.12 2.97
N ASP A 60 -1.35 -0.17 2.67
CA ASP A 60 -0.48 -0.62 1.59
C ASP A 60 -0.96 -0.14 0.21
N PHE A 61 -2.28 -0.09 -0.01
CA PHE A 61 -2.89 0.50 -1.19
C PHE A 61 -2.54 1.98 -1.32
N LEU A 62 -2.76 2.76 -0.26
CA LEU A 62 -2.39 4.18 -0.23
C LEU A 62 -0.89 4.38 -0.48
N LYS A 63 -0.04 3.49 0.03
CA LYS A 63 1.40 3.53 -0.25
C LYS A 63 1.72 3.31 -1.72
N ALA A 64 1.17 2.27 -2.33
CA ALA A 64 1.48 1.89 -3.71
C ALA A 64 0.85 2.82 -4.77
N PHE A 65 -0.32 3.40 -4.48
CA PHE A 65 -1.05 4.23 -5.45
C PHE A 65 -0.97 5.73 -5.17
N VAL A 66 -0.98 6.18 -3.91
CA VAL A 66 -1.01 7.61 -3.56
C VAL A 66 0.38 8.12 -3.20
N LEU A 67 1.10 7.42 -2.33
CA LEU A 67 2.42 7.89 -1.85
C LEU A 67 3.50 7.73 -2.91
N THR A 68 3.50 6.64 -3.69
CA THR A 68 4.43 6.49 -4.83
C THR A 68 4.28 7.64 -5.83
N ASP A 69 3.07 8.13 -6.08
CA ASP A 69 2.85 9.22 -7.04
C ASP A 69 3.13 10.60 -6.42
N LYS A 70 2.82 10.79 -5.13
CA LYS A 70 3.00 12.07 -4.42
C LYS A 70 4.44 12.36 -4.02
N PHE A 71 5.18 11.36 -3.49
CA PHE A 71 6.60 11.53 -3.12
C PHE A 71 7.54 11.59 -4.32
N GLU A 72 7.10 11.09 -5.47
CA GLU A 72 7.87 11.09 -6.71
C GLU A 72 7.40 12.16 -7.70
N SER A 73 6.36 12.93 -7.37
CA SER A 73 6.06 14.17 -8.07
C SER A 73 7.28 15.08 -7.95
N GLU A 74 7.87 15.45 -9.09
CA GLU A 74 9.07 16.29 -9.12
C GLU A 74 8.86 17.58 -8.32
N ASP A 75 7.62 18.06 -8.28
CA ASP A 75 7.15 19.20 -7.48
C ASP A 75 7.44 19.06 -5.97
N TYR A 76 7.21 17.89 -5.36
CA TYR A 76 7.52 17.71 -3.93
C TYR A 76 9.04 17.72 -3.67
N ARG A 77 9.81 17.13 -4.59
CA ARG A 77 11.26 17.03 -4.47
C ARG A 77 11.92 18.38 -4.70
N GLU A 78 11.46 19.13 -5.69
CA GLU A 78 11.91 20.50 -5.97
C GLU A 78 11.58 21.44 -4.82
N ARG A 79 10.36 21.38 -4.26
CA ARG A 79 9.99 22.18 -3.09
C ARG A 79 10.90 21.91 -1.89
N LYS A 80 11.21 20.64 -1.60
CA LYS A 80 12.12 20.29 -0.50
C LYS A 80 13.56 20.75 -0.74
N ILE A 81 14.03 20.72 -1.98
CA ILE A 81 15.35 21.24 -2.35
C ILE A 81 15.38 22.76 -2.20
N GLN A 82 14.34 23.47 -2.61
CA GLN A 82 14.26 24.92 -2.44
C GLN A 82 14.25 25.34 -0.97
N GLU A 83 13.46 24.67 -0.12
CA GLU A 83 13.47 24.92 1.33
C GLU A 83 14.88 24.78 1.94
N GLU A 84 15.63 23.77 1.51
CA GLU A 84 16.97 23.53 2.08
C GLU A 84 18.05 24.45 1.51
N MET A 85 17.89 24.88 0.25
CA MET A 85 18.72 25.93 -0.34
C MET A 85 18.48 27.29 0.31
N GLU A 86 17.25 27.57 0.76
CA GLU A 86 16.89 28.79 1.49
C GLU A 86 17.48 28.79 2.90
N LYS A 87 17.38 27.67 3.63
CA LYS A 87 18.04 27.52 4.96
C LYS A 87 19.57 27.61 4.93
N LEU A 88 20.20 27.25 3.81
CA LEU A 88 21.65 27.39 3.64
C LEU A 88 22.07 28.80 3.20
N ARG A 89 21.12 29.64 2.79
CA ARG A 89 21.36 31.05 2.41
C ARG A 89 21.16 32.03 3.57
N GLU A 90 20.39 31.68 4.58
CA GLU A 90 20.32 32.38 5.87
C GLU A 90 21.50 31.99 6.78
#